data_AF-A0A1G0ZXC8-F1
#
_entry.id   AF-A0A1G0ZXC8-F1
#
_cell.length_a   1.000
_cell.length_b   1.000
_cell.length_c   1.000
_cell.angle_alpha   90.00
_cell.angle_beta   90.00
_cell.angle_gamma   90.00
#
_symmetry.space_group_name_H-M   'P 1'
#
loop_
_entity.id
_entity.type
_entity.pdbx_description
1 polymer ?
#
loop_
_entity_poly.entity_id
_entity_poly.type
_entity_poly.pdbx_seq_one_letter_code
_entity_poly.pdbx_strand_id
1 'polypeptide(L)'
;MGNRRHKVGWGAGVVLIMTIANLLADGDGAKTSVRNSGHPLDTAVAATPRERQLEASLDSVVRALQEKEQQNLEAKKEMARLRKELQQRANIDRQSVLALAYNLGCVYRIAKEPRKAETAFLKALSIDPDDVSTHYNLGVLYDDDLKQPGKAKHHYERFLALSPDGADAVQVRDWLMALEMQ
;
A
#
# COMPACT_ATOMS: atom_id res chain seq x y z
N MET A 1 -31.33 -37.34 -63.34
CA MET A 1 -30.77 -36.11 -62.73
C MET A 1 -31.30 -36.01 -61.32
N GLY A 2 -30.55 -35.88 -60.23
CA GLY A 2 -29.27 -35.23 -60.02
C GLY A 2 -29.51 -34.09 -59.02
N ASN A 3 -29.46 -34.37 -57.71
CA ASN A 3 -29.27 -33.31 -56.71
C ASN A 3 -28.68 -33.88 -55.40
N ARG A 4 -27.36 -34.04 -55.34
CA ARG A 4 -26.63 -34.23 -54.08
C ARG A 4 -26.18 -32.86 -53.57
N ARG A 5 -26.94 -32.29 -52.64
CA ARG A 5 -26.48 -31.13 -51.85
C ARG A 5 -25.39 -31.61 -50.90
N HIS A 6 -24.16 -31.13 -51.10
CA HIS A 6 -23.09 -31.26 -50.13
C HIS A 6 -23.45 -30.43 -48.89
N LYS A 7 -23.64 -31.09 -47.73
CA LYS A 7 -23.68 -30.42 -46.44
C LYS A 7 -22.24 -30.11 -46.03
N VAL A 8 -21.91 -28.83 -45.96
CA VAL A 8 -20.62 -28.35 -45.45
C VAL A 8 -20.69 -28.45 -43.92
N GLY A 9 -20.05 -29.47 -43.35
CA GLY A 9 -19.89 -29.60 -41.90
C GLY A 9 -18.76 -28.70 -41.44
N TRP A 10 -19.01 -27.85 -40.45
CA TRP A 10 -17.98 -27.02 -39.85
C TRP A 10 -16.99 -27.93 -39.11
N GLY A 11 -15.72 -27.87 -39.49
CA GLY A 11 -14.67 -28.69 -38.87
C GLY A 11 -14.44 -28.34 -37.40
N ALA A 12 -13.84 -29.26 -36.65
CA ALA A 12 -13.59 -29.14 -35.20
C ALA A 12 -12.89 -27.82 -34.80
N GLY A 13 -12.07 -27.25 -35.70
CA GLY A 13 -11.42 -25.95 -35.49
C GLY A 13 -12.38 -24.78 -35.28
N VAL A 14 -13.59 -24.80 -35.85
CA VAL A 14 -14.59 -23.72 -35.69
C VAL A 14 -15.27 -23.81 -34.33
N VAL A 15 -15.49 -25.04 -33.85
CA VAL A 15 -16.01 -25.30 -32.49
C VAL A 15 -14.98 -24.86 -31.45
N LEU A 16 -13.69 -25.13 -31.69
CA LEU A 16 -12.60 -24.71 -30.81
C LEU A 16 -12.44 -23.18 -30.75
N ILE A 17 -12.56 -22.48 -31.89
CA ILE A 17 -12.56 -21.01 -31.93
C ILE A 17 -13.76 -20.42 -31.17
N MET A 18 -14.95 -21.03 -31.28
CA MET A 18 -16.13 -20.61 -30.50
C MET A 18 -15.94 -20.84 -29.00
N THR A 19 -15.32 -21.95 -28.59
CA THR A 19 -15.03 -22.23 -27.17
C THR A 19 -14.01 -21.24 -26.60
N ILE A 20 -12.95 -20.92 -27.35
CA ILE A 20 -11.96 -19.90 -26.96
C ILE A 20 -12.60 -18.51 -26.91
N ALA A 21 -13.47 -18.16 -27.86
CA ALA A 21 -14.20 -16.89 -27.86
C ALA A 21 -15.15 -16.76 -26.64
N ASN A 22 -15.77 -17.85 -26.21
CA ASN A 22 -16.63 -17.87 -25.03
C ASN A 22 -15.82 -17.77 -23.72
N LEU A 23 -14.65 -18.40 -23.66
CA LEU A 23 -13.74 -18.32 -22.50
C LEU A 23 -13.09 -16.93 -22.34
N LEU A 24 -12.87 -16.22 -23.45
CA LEU A 24 -12.37 -14.84 -23.45
C LEU A 24 -13.46 -13.80 -23.16
N ALA A 25 -14.74 -14.15 -23.38
CA ALA A 25 -15.88 -13.29 -23.10
C ALA A 25 -16.27 -13.26 -21.62
N ASP A 26 -15.89 -14.28 -20.82
CA ASP A 26 -16.12 -14.31 -19.36
C ASP A 26 -15.28 -13.29 -18.56
N GLY A 27 -14.51 -12.44 -19.25
CA GLY A 27 -13.90 -11.24 -18.69
C GLY A 27 -14.83 -10.01 -18.61
N ASP A 28 -16.03 -10.05 -19.20
CA ASP A 28 -16.97 -8.93 -19.14
C ASP A 28 -18.43 -9.41 -18.98
N GLY A 29 -19.06 -9.04 -17.87
CA GLY A 29 -20.30 -9.61 -17.35
C GLY A 29 -21.57 -9.24 -18.14
N ALA A 30 -21.71 -9.71 -19.38
CA ALA A 30 -22.92 -9.51 -20.17
C ALA A 30 -23.66 -10.83 -20.44
N LYS A 31 -24.77 -11.04 -19.72
CA LYS A 31 -25.74 -12.12 -19.94
C LYS A 31 -26.31 -12.04 -21.36
N THR A 32 -25.94 -12.96 -22.25
CA THR A 32 -26.71 -13.23 -23.47
C THR A 32 -27.31 -14.62 -23.40
N SER A 33 -28.59 -14.66 -23.07
CA SER A 33 -29.47 -15.81 -23.19
C SER A 33 -29.59 -16.23 -24.66
N VAL A 34 -28.93 -17.32 -25.04
CA VAL A 34 -29.18 -17.98 -26.32
C VAL A 34 -29.94 -19.27 -26.05
N ARG A 35 -31.19 -19.25 -26.50
CA ARG A 35 -32.22 -20.27 -26.38
C ARG A 35 -31.77 -21.57 -27.07
N ASN A 36 -31.59 -22.64 -26.29
CA ASN A 36 -31.19 -23.96 -26.77
C ASN A 36 -32.41 -24.67 -27.40
N SER A 37 -32.55 -24.65 -28.72
CA SER A 37 -33.57 -25.43 -29.44
C SER A 37 -33.04 -26.85 -29.68
N GLY A 38 -33.65 -27.82 -29.00
CA GLY A 38 -33.25 -29.22 -29.02
C GLY A 38 -33.26 -29.85 -30.42
N HIS A 39 -32.10 -30.35 -30.83
CA HIS A 39 -31.94 -31.50 -31.71
C HIS A 39 -30.58 -32.14 -31.40
N PRO A 40 -30.51 -33.41 -30.97
CA PRO A 40 -29.24 -34.11 -30.81
C PRO A 40 -28.76 -34.50 -32.21
N LEU A 41 -27.94 -33.66 -32.84
CA LEU A 41 -27.14 -34.05 -33.99
C LEU A 41 -25.91 -34.79 -33.48
N ASP A 42 -26.13 -36.06 -33.19
CA ASP A 42 -25.15 -37.04 -32.75
C ASP A 42 -24.27 -37.51 -33.93
N THR A 43 -23.60 -36.55 -34.59
CA THR A 43 -22.52 -36.84 -35.53
C THR A 43 -21.23 -36.21 -35.01
N ALA A 44 -20.71 -36.77 -33.93
CA ALA A 44 -19.33 -36.60 -33.56
C ALA A 44 -18.46 -37.20 -34.68
N VAL A 45 -18.11 -36.39 -35.68
CA VAL A 45 -17.02 -36.74 -36.61
C VAL A 45 -15.80 -36.90 -35.72
N ALA A 46 -15.31 -38.13 -35.59
CA ALA A 46 -14.17 -38.44 -34.75
C ALA A 46 -13.00 -37.53 -35.17
N ALA A 47 -12.55 -36.68 -34.24
CA ALA A 47 -11.45 -35.75 -34.48
C ALA A 47 -10.28 -36.50 -35.10
N THR A 48 -9.73 -35.92 -36.17
CA THR A 48 -8.58 -36.51 -36.86
C THR A 48 -7.40 -36.60 -35.88
N PRO A 49 -6.46 -37.54 -36.08
CA PRO A 49 -5.28 -37.65 -35.20
C PRO A 49 -4.52 -36.32 -35.06
N ARG A 50 -4.48 -35.52 -36.13
CA ARG A 50 -3.85 -34.21 -36.17
C ARG A 50 -4.60 -33.17 -35.33
N GLU A 51 -5.93 -33.17 -35.35
CA GLU A 51 -6.75 -32.27 -34.51
C GLU A 51 -6.60 -32.60 -33.03
N ARG A 52 -6.63 -33.89 -32.65
CA ARG A 52 -6.40 -34.31 -31.24
C ARG A 52 -4.99 -33.93 -30.76
N GLN A 53 -3.99 -34.02 -31.64
CA GLN A 53 -2.62 -33.62 -31.32
C GLN A 53 -2.49 -32.11 -31.13
N LEU A 54 -3.23 -31.32 -31.91
CA LEU A 54 -3.27 -29.86 -31.78
C LEU A 54 -4.00 -29.44 -30.49
N GLU A 55 -5.13 -30.06 -30.18
CA GLU A 55 -5.88 -29.85 -28.92
C GLU A 55 -5.02 -30.17 -27.70
N ALA A 56 -4.33 -31.32 -27.70
CA ALA A 56 -3.41 -31.68 -26.62
C ALA A 56 -2.24 -30.69 -26.48
N SER A 57 -1.75 -30.15 -27.60
CA SER A 57 -0.70 -29.13 -27.61
C SER A 57 -1.21 -27.78 -27.08
N LEU A 58 -2.43 -27.39 -27.42
CA LEU A 58 -3.06 -26.17 -26.93
C LEU A 58 -3.35 -26.25 -25.43
N ASP A 59 -3.88 -27.38 -24.95
CA ASP A 59 -4.12 -27.63 -23.53
C ASP A 59 -2.83 -27.53 -22.71
N SER A 60 -1.73 -28.05 -23.24
CA SER A 60 -0.40 -27.92 -22.62
C SER A 60 0.02 -26.45 -22.47
N VAL A 61 -0.17 -25.64 -23.52
CA VAL A 61 0.16 -24.21 -23.49
C VAL A 61 -0.74 -23.44 -22.53
N VAL A 62 -2.05 -23.71 -22.51
CA VAL A 62 -3.00 -23.06 -21.60
C VAL A 62 -2.64 -23.36 -20.14
N ARG A 63 -2.34 -24.62 -19.81
CA ARG A 63 -1.87 -24.98 -18.46
C ARG A 63 -0.59 -24.24 -18.09
N ALA A 64 0.38 -24.17 -19.00
CA ALA A 64 1.63 -23.45 -18.76
C ALA A 64 1.40 -21.93 -18.56
N LEU A 65 0.44 -21.33 -19.27
CA LEU A 65 0.07 -19.92 -19.07
C LEU A 65 -0.62 -19.70 -17.72
N GLN A 66 -1.55 -20.57 -17.34
CA GLN A 66 -2.23 -20.52 -16.05
C GLN A 66 -1.25 -20.69 -14.88
N GLU A 67 -0.29 -21.61 -14.98
CA GLU A 67 0.77 -21.79 -13.99
C GLU A 67 1.62 -20.52 -13.85
N LYS A 68 2.01 -19.89 -14.97
CA LYS A 68 2.77 -18.63 -14.93
C LYS A 68 1.96 -17.47 -14.34
N GLU A 69 0.67 -17.39 -14.64
CA GLU A 69 -0.21 -16.38 -14.09
C GLU A 69 -0.38 -16.55 -12.57
N GLN A 70 -0.57 -17.79 -12.12
CA GLN A 70 -0.65 -18.13 -10.71
C GLN A 70 0.65 -17.79 -9.97
N GLN A 71 1.79 -18.14 -10.56
CA GLN A 71 3.12 -17.77 -10.04
C GLN A 71 3.28 -16.24 -9.95
N ASN A 72 2.80 -15.50 -10.95
CA ASN A 72 2.83 -14.04 -10.96
C ASN A 72 1.95 -13.46 -9.84
N LEU A 73 0.75 -14.02 -9.63
CA LEU A 73 -0.15 -13.59 -8.56
C LEU A 73 0.45 -13.86 -7.18
N GLU A 74 1.06 -15.02 -6.95
CA GLU A 74 1.75 -15.36 -5.71
C GLU A 74 2.95 -14.46 -5.47
N ALA A 75 3.77 -14.22 -6.50
CA ALA A 75 4.87 -13.26 -6.42
C ALA A 75 4.38 -11.86 -6.03
N LYS A 76 3.29 -11.37 -6.62
CA LYS A 76 2.69 -10.07 -6.25
C LYS A 76 2.24 -10.02 -4.79
N LYS A 77 1.61 -11.10 -4.29
CA LYS A 77 1.18 -11.19 -2.88
C LYS A 77 2.38 -11.16 -1.93
N GLU A 78 3.43 -11.90 -2.25
CA GLU A 78 4.65 -11.93 -1.42
C GLU A 78 5.38 -10.59 -1.45
N MET A 79 5.47 -9.94 -2.61
CA MET A 79 6.02 -8.58 -2.73
C MET A 79 5.24 -7.57 -1.90
N ALA A 80 3.91 -7.66 -1.88
CA ALA A 80 3.06 -6.79 -1.04
C ALA A 80 3.29 -7.05 0.45
N ARG A 81 3.43 -8.31 0.86
CA ARG A 81 3.74 -8.69 2.24
C ARG A 81 5.11 -8.13 2.66
N LEU A 82 6.16 -8.40 1.87
CA LEU A 82 7.51 -7.91 2.14
C LEU A 82 7.56 -6.39 2.22
N ARG A 83 6.85 -5.69 1.32
CA ARG A 83 6.73 -4.23 1.37
C ARG A 83 6.12 -3.75 2.69
N LYS A 84 5.07 -4.40 3.16
CA LYS A 84 4.43 -4.08 4.45
C LYS A 84 5.38 -4.33 5.62
N GLU A 85 6.08 -5.45 5.63
CA GLU A 85 7.07 -5.77 6.68
C GLU A 85 8.23 -4.77 6.69
N LEU A 86 8.77 -4.41 5.52
CA LEU A 86 9.82 -3.40 5.40
C LEU A 86 9.33 -2.03 5.87
N GLN A 87 8.11 -1.64 5.53
CA GLN A 87 7.52 -0.38 5.98
C GLN A 87 7.33 -0.37 7.51
N GLN A 88 6.87 -1.49 8.10
CA GLN A 88 6.72 -1.60 9.54
C GLN A 88 8.07 -1.54 10.26
N ARG A 89 9.08 -2.26 9.78
CA ARG A 89 10.44 -2.19 10.32
C ARG A 89 11.00 -0.77 10.25
N ALA A 90 10.89 -0.12 9.09
CA ALA A 90 11.32 1.27 8.93
C ALA A 90 10.59 2.23 9.87
N ASN A 91 9.30 2.01 10.15
CA ASN A 91 8.54 2.83 11.09
C ASN A 91 8.97 2.60 12.55
N ILE A 92 9.22 1.35 12.93
CA ILE A 92 9.73 1.01 14.27
C ILE A 92 11.11 1.62 14.47
N ASP A 93 12.00 1.51 13.49
CA ASP A 93 13.33 2.14 13.53
C ASP A 93 13.20 3.66 13.65
N ARG A 94 12.31 4.27 12.86
CA ARG A 94 12.05 5.71 12.91
C ARG A 94 11.59 6.17 14.31
N GLN A 95 10.58 5.51 14.88
CA GLN A 95 10.06 5.84 16.20
C GLN A 95 11.10 5.60 17.30
N SER A 96 11.91 4.55 17.17
CA SER A 96 13.00 4.25 18.10
C SER A 96 14.08 5.33 18.07
N VAL A 97 14.46 5.81 16.88
CA VAL A 97 15.44 6.90 16.73
C VAL A 97 14.87 8.22 17.25
N LEU A 98 13.58 8.50 17.03
CA LEU A 98 12.90 9.65 17.61
C LEU A 98 12.96 9.61 19.13
N ALA A 99 12.51 8.50 19.74
CA ALA A 99 12.50 8.35 21.19
C ALA A 99 13.91 8.49 21.79
N LEU A 100 14.92 7.93 21.12
CA LEU A 100 16.32 8.08 21.54
C LEU A 100 16.79 9.54 21.47
N ALA A 101 16.50 10.24 20.37
CA ALA A 101 16.89 11.64 20.20
C ALA A 101 16.20 12.55 21.24
N TYR A 102 14.91 12.34 21.48
CA TYR A 102 14.15 13.00 22.54
C TYR A 102 14.76 12.76 23.92
N ASN A 103 15.01 11.49 24.28
CA ASN A 103 15.58 11.13 25.58
C ASN A 103 16.98 11.71 25.78
N LEU A 104 17.81 11.72 24.72
CA LEU A 104 19.11 12.40 24.76
C LEU A 104 18.96 13.90 25.02
N GLY A 105 17.97 14.55 24.40
CA GLY A 105 17.65 15.96 24.67
C GLY A 105 17.34 16.21 26.14
N CYS A 106 16.49 15.37 26.74
CA CYS A 106 16.18 15.43 28.17
C CYS A 106 17.42 15.24 29.05
N VAL A 107 18.27 14.25 28.74
CA VAL A 107 19.51 13.98 29.48
C VAL A 107 20.47 15.17 29.38
N TYR A 108 20.67 15.74 28.19
CA TYR A 108 21.54 16.91 28.03
C TYR A 108 21.01 18.14 28.74
N ARG A 109 19.68 18.34 28.80
CA ARG A 109 19.09 19.44 29.57
C ARG A 109 19.35 19.27 31.07
N ILE A 110 19.15 18.07 31.61
CA ILE A 110 19.47 17.75 33.02
C ILE A 110 20.97 17.95 33.30
N ALA A 111 21.83 17.60 32.36
CA ALA A 111 23.27 17.81 32.43
C ALA A 111 23.70 19.29 32.29
N LYS A 112 22.75 20.24 32.13
CA LYS A 112 23.00 21.66 31.88
C LYS A 112 23.85 21.92 30.63
N GLU A 113 23.66 21.10 29.60
CA GLU A 113 24.29 21.25 28.28
C GLU A 113 23.25 21.67 27.22
N PRO A 114 22.72 22.91 27.28
CA PRO A 114 21.50 23.28 26.56
C PRO A 114 21.66 23.26 25.03
N ARG A 115 22.87 23.52 24.50
CA ARG A 115 23.15 23.44 23.06
C ARG A 115 23.09 22.00 22.53
N LYS A 116 23.53 21.02 23.33
CA LYS A 116 23.43 19.60 22.97
C LYS A 116 21.99 19.12 23.07
N ALA A 117 21.25 19.61 24.07
CA ALA A 117 19.81 19.36 24.19
C ALA A 117 19.05 19.90 22.97
N GLU A 118 19.30 21.14 22.56
CA GLU A 118 18.74 21.77 21.36
C GLU A 118 18.98 20.88 20.13
N THR A 119 20.22 20.44 19.92
CA THR A 119 20.59 19.58 18.78
C THR A 119 19.84 18.24 18.80
N ALA A 120 19.73 17.60 19.97
CA ALA A 120 19.08 16.31 20.11
C ALA A 120 17.56 16.39 19.89
N PHE A 121 16.90 17.41 20.44
CA PHE A 121 15.48 17.64 20.21
C PHE A 121 15.17 18.02 18.75
N LEU A 122 15.99 18.86 18.12
CA LEU A 122 15.82 19.17 16.69
C LEU A 122 15.99 17.93 15.81
N LYS A 123 16.85 16.97 16.21
CA LYS A 123 16.93 15.67 15.54
C LYS A 123 15.64 14.86 15.70
N ALA A 124 15.00 14.89 16.87
CA ALA A 124 13.69 14.27 17.07
C ALA A 124 12.62 14.90 16.14
N LEU A 125 12.58 16.23 16.05
CA LEU A 125 11.67 16.93 15.13
C LEU A 125 11.97 16.71 13.65
N SER A 126 13.22 16.39 13.28
CA SER A 126 13.55 16.00 11.89
C SER A 126 12.93 14.65 11.50
N ILE A 127 12.55 13.84 12.50
CA ILE A 127 11.95 12.53 12.31
C ILE A 127 10.42 12.63 12.35
N ASP A 128 9.89 13.36 13.34
CA ASP A 128 8.48 13.71 13.44
C ASP A 128 8.34 15.21 13.75
N PRO A 129 8.03 16.03 12.74
CA PRO A 129 7.85 17.48 12.92
C PRO A 129 6.68 17.88 13.80
N ASP A 130 5.77 16.94 14.11
CA ASP A 130 4.58 17.16 14.92
C ASP A 130 4.66 16.46 16.28
N ASP A 131 5.86 16.03 16.72
CA ASP A 131 6.03 15.44 18.05
C ASP A 131 5.78 16.47 19.17
N VAL A 132 4.62 16.33 19.80
CA VAL A 132 4.10 17.22 20.84
C VAL A 132 5.09 17.34 22.01
N SER A 133 5.63 16.22 22.48
CA SER A 133 6.54 16.17 23.64
C SER A 133 7.84 16.93 23.37
N THR A 134 8.38 16.82 22.15
CA THR A 134 9.59 17.53 21.76
C THR A 134 9.34 19.03 21.63
N HIS A 135 8.20 19.45 21.08
CA HIS A 135 7.83 20.87 21.06
C HIS A 135 7.70 21.46 22.46
N TYR A 136 7.04 20.77 23.39
CA TYR A 136 6.99 21.19 24.79
C TYR A 136 8.39 21.41 25.39
N ASN A 137 9.27 20.40 25.28
CA ASN A 137 10.59 20.47 25.90
C ASN A 137 11.54 21.44 25.22
N LEU A 138 11.43 21.66 23.90
CA LEU A 138 12.15 22.74 23.22
C LEU A 138 11.67 24.12 23.68
N GLY A 139 10.36 24.29 23.86
CA GLY A 139 9.79 25.52 24.44
C GLY A 139 10.44 25.85 25.78
N VAL A 140 10.40 24.88 26.71
CA VAL A 140 11.03 25.01 28.04
C VAL A 140 12.54 25.24 27.93
N LEU A 141 13.25 24.50 27.09
CA LEU A 141 14.70 24.67 26.89
C LEU A 141 15.03 26.10 26.40
N TYR A 142 14.25 26.64 25.46
CA TYR A 142 14.49 27.98 24.94
C TYR A 142 14.15 29.08 25.94
N ASP A 143 13.11 28.88 26.74
CA ASP A 143 12.67 29.83 27.76
C ASP A 143 13.61 29.85 28.98
N ASP A 144 13.86 28.66 29.54
CA ASP A 144 14.57 28.53 30.82
C ASP A 144 16.08 28.53 30.66
N ASP A 145 16.61 27.74 29.73
CA ASP A 145 18.06 27.47 29.67
C ASP A 145 18.79 28.37 28.67
N LEU A 146 18.17 28.64 27.52
CA LEU A 146 18.80 29.39 26.43
C LEU A 146 18.39 30.86 26.33
N LYS A 147 17.37 31.29 27.10
CA LYS A 147 16.85 32.67 27.15
C LYS A 147 16.56 33.25 25.75
N GLN A 148 15.91 32.46 24.90
CA GLN A 148 15.51 32.79 23.53
C GLN A 148 13.97 32.80 23.43
N PRO A 149 13.30 33.87 23.90
CA PRO A 149 11.84 33.91 24.06
C PRO A 149 11.09 33.74 22.74
N GLY A 150 11.63 34.25 21.62
CA GLY A 150 11.00 34.08 20.30
C GLY A 150 10.95 32.61 19.83
N LYS A 151 11.98 31.82 20.13
CA LYS A 151 11.98 30.38 19.83
C LYS A 151 11.11 29.59 20.81
N ALA A 152 11.09 30.00 22.08
CA ALA A 152 10.21 29.41 23.08
C ALA A 152 8.74 29.56 22.67
N LYS A 153 8.32 30.79 22.33
CA LYS A 153 6.99 31.12 21.81
C LYS A 153 6.60 30.22 20.63
N HIS A 154 7.45 30.12 19.62
CA HIS A 154 7.20 29.28 18.45
C HIS A 154 6.87 27.82 18.85
N HIS A 155 7.64 27.23 19.75
CA HIS A 155 7.44 25.83 20.14
C HIS A 155 6.24 25.63 21.08
N TYR A 156 5.95 26.60 21.95
CA TYR A 156 4.73 26.59 22.76
C TYR A 156 3.46 26.73 21.91
N GLU A 157 3.45 27.61 20.90
CA GLU A 157 2.35 27.73 19.94
C GLU A 157 2.14 26.41 19.18
N ARG A 158 3.22 25.77 18.73
CA ARG A 158 3.15 24.47 18.04
C ARG A 158 2.63 23.37 18.96
N PHE A 159 3.07 23.32 20.21
CA PHE A 159 2.52 22.40 21.20
C PHE A 159 1.00 22.58 21.36
N LEU A 160 0.54 23.81 21.55
CA LEU A 160 -0.89 24.12 21.75
C LEU A 160 -1.73 23.87 20.50
N ALA A 161 -1.15 24.05 19.31
CA ALA A 161 -1.84 23.72 18.06
C ALA A 161 -2.06 22.20 17.88
N LEU A 162 -1.11 21.39 18.35
CA LEU A 162 -1.17 19.93 18.23
C LEU A 162 -1.93 19.26 19.39
N SER A 163 -1.87 19.86 20.58
CA SER A 163 -2.47 19.34 21.81
C SER A 163 -3.13 20.48 22.61
N PRO A 164 -4.23 21.06 22.11
CA PRO A 164 -4.87 22.21 22.73
C PRO A 164 -5.42 21.90 24.13
N ASP A 165 -5.82 20.66 24.39
CA ASP A 165 -6.37 20.18 25.66
C ASP A 165 -5.45 19.17 26.36
N GLY A 166 -4.15 19.18 26.01
CA GLY A 166 -3.15 18.34 26.67
C GLY A 166 -2.97 18.66 28.15
N ALA A 167 -2.38 17.73 28.90
CA ALA A 167 -2.15 17.89 30.34
C ALA A 167 -1.37 19.18 30.68
N ASP A 168 -0.38 19.53 29.86
CA ASP A 168 0.45 20.72 30.05
C ASP A 168 -0.09 21.97 29.34
N ALA A 169 -1.24 21.89 28.65
CA ALA A 169 -1.74 22.99 27.82
C ALA A 169 -2.08 24.25 28.61
N VAL A 170 -2.62 24.13 29.82
CA VAL A 170 -2.88 25.29 30.69
C VAL A 170 -1.57 25.99 31.05
N GLN A 171 -0.57 25.21 31.49
CA GLN A 171 0.73 25.74 31.86
C GLN A 171 1.45 26.39 30.68
N VAL A 172 1.41 25.77 29.49
CA VAL A 172 2.02 26.32 28.28
C VAL A 172 1.35 27.61 27.85
N ARG A 173 0.02 27.74 28.01
CA ARG A 173 -0.69 29.01 27.76
C ARG A 173 -0.21 30.09 28.72
N ASP A 174 -0.05 29.78 30.00
CA ASP A 174 0.42 30.74 31.01
C ASP A 174 1.83 31.23 30.67
N TRP A 175 2.74 30.34 30.29
CA TRP A 175 4.09 30.70 29.84
C TRP A 175 4.08 31.53 28.57
N LEU A 176 3.25 31.15 27.58
CA LEU A 176 3.12 31.92 26.34
C LEU A 176 2.64 33.35 26.61
N MET A 177 1.64 33.53 27.46
CA MET A 177 1.16 34.86 27.88
C MET A 177 2.27 35.65 28.58
N ALA A 178 3.04 35.02 29.48
CA ALA A 178 4.13 35.67 30.18
C ALA A 178 5.25 36.13 29.22
N LEU A 179 5.49 35.41 28.12
CA LEU A 179 6.47 35.78 27.09
C LEU A 179 5.99 36.95 26.22
N GLU A 180 4.68 37.13 26.04
CA GLU A 180 4.10 38.23 25.26
C GLU A 180 4.04 39.56 26.02
N MET A 181 4.17 39.50 27.35
CA MET A 181 4.12 40.68 28.23
C MET A 181 5.51 41.31 28.50
N GLN A 182 6.59 40.73 27.97
CA GLN A 182 7.97 41.21 28.12
C GLN A 182 8.40 42.10 26.96
#